data_AF-A0A4Z0MHI9-F1
#
_entry.id   AF-A0A4Z0MHI9-F1
#
_cell.length_a   1.000
_cell.length_b   1.000
_cell.length_c   1.000
_cell.angle_alpha   90.00
_cell.angle_beta   90.00
_cell.angle_gamma   90.00
#
_symmetry.space_group_name_H-M   'P 1'
#
loop_
_entity.id
_entity.type
_entity.pdbx_description
1 polymer ?
#
loop_
_entity_poly.entity_id
_entity_poly.type
_entity_poly.pdbx_seq_one_letter_code
_entity_poly.pdbx_strand_id
1 'polypeptide(L)'
;MQVTTQAPAAQPGPIRRMVQRNMYRWHRIIGIITVIPVIFWTLSGLAHPLMSNWLRPKIAREFLVPVPAPRLTVPLQQVLRQNNVPSLRNVRLVRWQGQPTYQVLLEAPTAVPRYFSATTGLALPASADQQYAEQLARYFAQDTTAKVASAERLTAFDGEYKFVNRLLPVWKITLDRPDGLTVYVETMPARMATFNNRARTTFIRVFDLLHNWSFLELVGGNTFRVVTMLGLLTIILASTVSGLVIYGFMWKRFRKPRSAQDQVGWLRKYHRQVGLAVAFVTFTFAGSGAFHVYLKLHPDDRLRYQHAPAIRLGQLQVDLTALPLQWKKVQNVALAEFEGQVYYQVFQLPPNEEAPNSSTAGGSTGQPIEAVKAVAYYSAATGQLLPDGATRHARALANTFLQEASGTATLPGIEKTELIDHFEGEYGFINKRLPVVKVAYCTPTKTTLYVEPATNRLAARVENADRYEGLSFAFLHKFHFIGTVAGKDVRDMVTMLSALGVLAVSLLGLWLFVKVK
;
A
#
# COMPACT_ATOMS: atom_id res chain seq x y z
N MET A 1 -16.07 -71.49 -26.81
CA MET A 1 -16.78 -70.33 -26.22
C MET A 1 -16.56 -70.35 -24.71
N GLN A 2 -15.70 -69.49 -24.17
CA GLN A 2 -15.65 -69.23 -22.74
C GLN A 2 -16.44 -67.95 -22.47
N VAL A 3 -17.58 -68.11 -21.79
CA VAL A 3 -18.41 -66.99 -21.32
C VAL A 3 -17.73 -66.42 -20.08
N THR A 4 -17.08 -65.26 -20.25
CA THR A 4 -16.53 -64.49 -19.13
C THR A 4 -17.69 -63.87 -18.36
N THR A 5 -18.07 -64.48 -17.24
CA THR A 5 -19.01 -63.89 -16.29
C THR A 5 -18.35 -62.69 -15.62
N GLN A 6 -18.72 -61.48 -16.04
CA GLN A 6 -18.34 -60.26 -15.33
C GLN A 6 -18.98 -60.27 -13.95
N ALA A 7 -18.15 -60.23 -12.90
CA ALA A 7 -18.60 -60.06 -11.54
C ALA A 7 -19.44 -58.78 -11.40
N PRO A 8 -20.55 -58.79 -10.64
CA PRO A 8 -21.38 -57.60 -10.44
C PRO A 8 -20.55 -56.51 -9.76
N ALA A 9 -20.57 -55.31 -10.33
CA ALA A 9 -19.84 -54.17 -9.80
C ALA A 9 -20.21 -53.94 -8.33
N ALA A 10 -19.20 -53.89 -7.46
CA ALA A 10 -19.38 -53.70 -6.02
C ALA A 10 -20.30 -52.51 -5.73
N GLN A 11 -21.37 -52.74 -4.95
CA GLN A 11 -22.30 -51.67 -4.62
C GLN A 11 -21.56 -50.56 -3.86
N PRO A 12 -21.78 -49.28 -4.22
CA PRO A 12 -21.14 -48.17 -3.52
C PRO A 12 -21.52 -48.17 -2.03
N GLY A 13 -20.55 -47.90 -1.16
CA GLY A 13 -20.79 -47.79 0.29
C GLY A 13 -21.83 -46.73 0.66
N PRO A 14 -22.42 -46.78 1.86
CA PRO A 14 -23.55 -45.95 2.27
C PRO A 14 -23.29 -44.44 2.13
N ILE A 15 -22.07 -44.00 2.49
CA ILE A 15 -21.63 -42.59 2.36
C ILE A 15 -21.64 -42.14 0.89
N ARG A 16 -21.13 -42.98 -0.02
CA ARG A 16 -21.07 -42.68 -1.46
C ARG A 16 -22.48 -42.55 -2.07
N ARG A 17 -23.45 -43.36 -1.63
CA ARG A 17 -24.85 -43.25 -2.06
C ARG A 17 -25.49 -41.95 -1.60
N MET A 18 -25.30 -41.58 -0.33
CA MET A 18 -25.82 -40.33 0.24
C MET A 18 -25.29 -39.10 -0.52
N VAL A 19 -23.97 -39.05 -0.78
CA VAL A 19 -23.34 -37.96 -1.54
C VAL A 19 -23.91 -37.90 -2.96
N GLN A 20 -24.01 -39.03 -3.65
CA GLN A 20 -24.58 -39.07 -5.01
C GLN A 20 -26.04 -38.60 -5.07
N ARG A 21 -26.84 -38.86 -4.03
CA ARG A 21 -28.24 -38.44 -3.96
C ARG A 21 -28.39 -36.94 -3.73
N ASN A 22 -27.55 -36.35 -2.88
CA ASN A 22 -27.75 -34.98 -2.42
C ASN A 22 -26.83 -33.93 -3.07
N MET A 23 -25.76 -34.31 -3.78
CA MET A 23 -24.74 -33.33 -4.21
C MET A 23 -25.28 -32.22 -5.12
N TYR A 24 -26.27 -32.49 -6.00
CA TYR A 24 -26.88 -31.43 -6.81
C TYR A 24 -27.65 -30.42 -5.97
N ARG A 25 -28.36 -30.90 -4.94
CA ARG A 25 -29.11 -30.04 -4.03
C ARG A 25 -28.14 -29.16 -3.25
N TRP A 26 -27.07 -29.74 -2.72
CA TRP A 26 -26.04 -28.99 -2.01
C TRP A 26 -25.35 -27.96 -2.91
N HIS A 27 -24.90 -28.37 -4.10
CA HIS A 27 -24.30 -27.46 -5.09
C HIS A 27 -25.24 -26.32 -5.48
N ARG A 28 -26.54 -26.60 -5.66
CA ARG A 28 -27.55 -25.57 -5.92
C ARG A 28 -27.66 -24.58 -4.75
N ILE A 29 -27.74 -25.07 -3.50
CA ILE A 29 -27.89 -24.22 -2.31
C ILE A 29 -26.67 -23.30 -2.13
N ILE A 30 -25.46 -23.87 -2.14
CA ILE A 30 -24.23 -23.08 -1.95
C ILE A 30 -23.95 -22.14 -3.13
N GLY A 31 -24.37 -22.51 -4.35
CA GLY A 31 -24.34 -21.63 -5.52
C GLY A 31 -25.22 -20.39 -5.35
N ILE A 32 -26.43 -20.53 -4.81
CA ILE A 32 -27.34 -19.38 -4.57
C ILE A 32 -26.77 -18.43 -3.51
N ILE A 33 -26.20 -18.98 -2.43
CA ILE A 33 -25.60 -18.17 -1.37
C ILE A 33 -24.44 -17.32 -1.93
N THR A 34 -23.69 -17.86 -2.90
CA THR A 34 -22.45 -17.25 -3.37
C THR A 34 -22.59 -16.41 -4.64
N VAL A 35 -23.71 -16.51 -5.36
CA VAL A 35 -23.88 -15.86 -6.67
C VAL A 35 -23.76 -14.34 -6.62
N ILE A 36 -24.41 -13.70 -5.66
CA ILE A 36 -24.34 -12.23 -5.48
C ILE A 36 -22.92 -11.81 -5.08
N PRO A 37 -22.29 -12.42 -4.04
CA PRO A 37 -20.90 -12.11 -3.70
C PRO A 37 -19.93 -12.25 -4.88
N VAL A 38 -20.02 -13.35 -5.64
CA VAL A 38 -19.14 -13.59 -6.79
C VAL A 38 -19.36 -12.54 -7.88
N ILE A 39 -20.61 -12.14 -8.17
CA ILE A 39 -20.89 -11.06 -9.13
C ILE A 39 -20.25 -9.74 -8.66
N PHE A 40 -20.41 -9.37 -7.39
CA PHE A 40 -19.80 -8.13 -6.85
C PHE A 40 -18.28 -8.16 -6.92
N TRP A 41 -17.64 -9.26 -6.54
CA TRP A 41 -16.18 -9.40 -6.59
C TRP A 41 -15.63 -9.45 -8.01
N THR A 42 -16.30 -10.12 -8.93
CA THR A 42 -15.85 -10.19 -10.33
C THR A 42 -16.04 -8.86 -11.06
N LEU A 43 -17.16 -8.15 -10.88
CA LEU A 43 -17.38 -6.84 -11.49
C LEU A 43 -16.41 -5.78 -10.95
N SER A 44 -16.21 -5.74 -9.62
CA SER A 44 -15.25 -4.81 -9.01
C SER A 44 -13.80 -5.17 -9.33
N GLY A 45 -13.48 -6.47 -9.43
CA GLY A 45 -12.18 -6.97 -9.86
C GLY A 45 -11.86 -6.63 -11.33
N LEU A 46 -12.84 -6.74 -12.24
CA LEU A 46 -12.72 -6.35 -13.65
C LEU A 46 -12.42 -4.85 -13.80
N ALA A 47 -13.03 -4.01 -12.96
CA ALA A 47 -12.83 -2.56 -13.00
C ALA A 47 -11.40 -2.15 -12.56
N HIS A 48 -10.69 -2.96 -11.79
CA HIS A 48 -9.39 -2.59 -11.26
C HIS A 48 -8.28 -2.44 -12.32
N PRO A 49 -8.03 -3.41 -13.23
CA PRO A 49 -7.08 -3.21 -14.33
C PRO A 49 -7.46 -2.04 -15.25
N LEU A 50 -8.75 -1.90 -15.58
CA LEU A 50 -9.28 -0.78 -16.37
C LEU A 50 -8.86 0.58 -15.78
N MET A 51 -9.04 0.76 -14.47
CA MET A 51 -8.75 2.03 -13.80
C MET A 51 -7.28 2.23 -13.44
N SER A 52 -6.52 1.16 -13.21
CA SER A 52 -5.11 1.25 -12.84
C SER A 52 -4.16 1.34 -14.02
N ASN A 53 -4.60 0.97 -15.23
CA ASN A 53 -3.79 0.99 -16.44
C ASN A 53 -4.36 1.95 -17.51
N TRP A 54 -5.56 1.67 -18.02
CA TRP A 54 -6.11 2.37 -19.19
C TRP A 54 -6.80 3.70 -18.87
N LEU A 55 -7.48 3.79 -17.72
CA LEU A 55 -8.21 4.98 -17.28
C LEU A 55 -7.54 5.67 -16.08
N ARG A 56 -6.25 5.39 -15.86
CA ARG A 56 -5.50 5.98 -14.75
C ARG A 56 -5.44 7.51 -14.92
N PRO A 57 -5.94 8.31 -13.96
CA PRO A 57 -5.76 9.74 -13.99
C PRO A 57 -4.27 10.09 -14.00
N LYS A 58 -3.92 11.13 -14.77
CA LYS A 58 -2.56 11.65 -14.84
C LYS A 58 -2.44 12.90 -13.97
N ILE A 59 -1.24 13.12 -13.46
CA ILE A 59 -0.83 14.36 -12.82
C ILE A 59 0.42 14.87 -13.53
N ALA A 60 0.61 16.18 -13.59
CA ALA A 60 1.66 16.78 -14.41
C ALA A 60 3.08 16.47 -13.89
N ARG A 61 3.27 16.42 -12.57
CA ARG A 61 4.51 15.95 -11.94
C ARG A 61 4.22 14.92 -10.85
N GLU A 62 4.91 13.79 -10.89
CA GLU A 62 4.81 12.75 -9.85
C GLU A 62 5.85 12.94 -8.73
N PHE A 63 6.90 13.74 -8.96
CA PHE A 63 8.03 13.93 -8.04
C PHE A 63 8.45 15.40 -7.95
N LEU A 64 8.98 15.79 -6.78
CA LEU A 64 9.60 17.09 -6.58
C LEU A 64 11.06 17.02 -7.07
N VAL A 65 11.44 17.91 -7.98
CA VAL A 65 12.84 18.01 -8.43
C VAL A 65 13.72 18.48 -7.28
N PRO A 66 14.83 17.78 -6.96
CA PRO A 66 15.71 18.17 -5.87
C PRO A 66 16.48 19.43 -6.28
N VAL A 67 16.55 20.41 -5.37
CA VAL A 67 17.28 21.66 -5.58
C VAL A 67 18.20 21.93 -4.39
N PRO A 68 19.28 22.71 -4.56
CA PRO A 68 20.12 23.12 -3.44
C PRO A 68 19.31 23.82 -2.35
N ALA A 69 19.68 23.55 -1.11
CA ALA A 69 19.12 24.16 0.08
C ALA A 69 19.16 25.70 -0.04
N PRO A 70 18.15 26.39 0.51
CA PRO A 70 18.15 27.84 0.54
C PRO A 70 19.35 28.38 1.34
N ARG A 71 19.87 29.53 0.93
CA ARG A 71 20.92 30.24 1.66
C ARG A 71 20.35 30.70 3.01
N LEU A 72 21.05 30.34 4.08
CA LEU A 72 20.69 30.69 5.45
C LEU A 72 21.50 31.92 5.86
N THR A 73 20.83 32.97 6.35
CA THR A 73 21.49 34.18 6.86
C THR A 73 21.54 34.17 8.39
N VAL A 74 20.46 33.71 9.03
CA VAL A 74 20.36 33.62 10.49
C VAL A 74 20.55 32.15 10.91
N PRO A 75 21.51 31.82 11.81
CA PRO A 75 21.72 30.46 12.32
C PRO A 75 20.48 29.89 13.02
N LEU A 76 20.29 28.57 12.94
CA LEU A 76 19.10 27.90 13.50
C LEU A 76 18.96 28.17 15.01
N GLN A 77 20.04 28.05 15.78
CA GLN A 77 20.02 28.31 17.20
C GLN A 77 19.57 29.74 17.52
N GLN A 78 20.00 30.72 16.72
CA GLN A 78 19.60 32.11 16.89
C GLN A 78 18.10 32.28 16.64
N VAL A 79 17.57 31.67 15.56
CA VAL A 79 16.12 31.67 15.27
C VAL A 79 15.34 31.07 16.44
N LEU A 80 15.78 29.92 16.97
CA LEU A 80 15.09 29.25 18.09
C LEU A 80 15.11 30.10 19.37
N ARG A 81 16.26 30.74 19.71
CA ARG A 81 16.36 31.64 20.88
C ARG A 81 15.45 32.86 20.74
N GLN A 82 15.51 33.54 19.59
CA GLN A 82 14.71 34.74 19.32
C GLN A 82 13.20 34.50 19.44
N ASN A 83 12.75 33.27 19.15
CA ASN A 83 11.33 32.90 19.18
C ASN A 83 10.94 32.08 20.43
N ASN A 84 11.80 32.04 21.46
CA ASN A 84 11.56 31.30 22.71
C ASN A 84 11.19 29.82 22.48
N VAL A 85 11.91 29.15 21.58
CA VAL A 85 11.73 27.72 21.28
C VAL A 85 12.83 26.92 22.01
N PRO A 86 12.54 26.31 23.18
CA PRO A 86 13.55 25.65 24.00
C PRO A 86 13.94 24.27 23.48
N SER A 87 13.09 23.65 22.66
CA SER A 87 13.31 22.33 22.06
C SER A 87 12.57 22.19 20.74
N LEU A 88 13.03 21.25 19.92
CA LEU A 88 12.42 20.85 18.65
C LEU A 88 12.57 19.35 18.45
N ARG A 89 11.72 18.75 17.64
CA ARG A 89 11.81 17.33 17.24
C ARG A 89 12.51 17.15 15.91
N ASN A 90 12.32 18.10 14.99
CA ASN A 90 12.96 18.05 13.68
C ASN A 90 13.00 19.45 13.04
N VAL A 91 13.87 19.64 12.05
CA VAL A 91 13.96 20.85 11.23
C VAL A 91 14.19 20.46 9.77
N ARG A 92 13.62 21.21 8.83
CA ARG A 92 13.93 21.14 7.39
C ARG A 92 14.12 22.54 6.83
N LEU A 93 14.79 22.60 5.70
CA LEU A 93 14.97 23.82 4.91
C LEU A 93 14.00 23.79 3.72
N VAL A 94 13.20 24.84 3.57
CA VAL A 94 12.20 24.97 2.51
C VAL A 94 12.22 26.38 1.90
N ARG A 95 11.57 26.53 0.75
CA ARG A 95 11.30 27.82 0.10
C ARG A 95 9.82 28.11 0.19
N TRP A 96 9.41 28.75 1.28
CA TRP A 96 8.03 29.21 1.44
C TRP A 96 7.84 30.47 0.61
N GLN A 97 6.97 30.41 -0.41
CA GLN A 97 6.75 31.52 -1.36
C GLN A 97 8.07 32.08 -1.96
N GLY A 98 9.05 31.20 -2.21
CA GLY A 98 10.37 31.56 -2.72
C GLY A 98 11.39 32.00 -1.66
N GLN A 99 10.97 32.29 -0.43
CA GLN A 99 11.83 32.79 0.64
C GLN A 99 12.53 31.67 1.44
N PRO A 100 13.84 31.80 1.75
CA PRO A 100 14.57 30.89 2.66
C PRO A 100 13.88 30.74 4.01
N THR A 101 13.49 29.51 4.37
CA THR A 101 12.66 29.27 5.56
C THR A 101 13.06 27.99 6.28
N TYR A 102 13.13 28.06 7.62
CA TYR A 102 13.18 26.90 8.50
C TYR A 102 11.76 26.39 8.76
N GLN A 103 11.50 25.12 8.44
CA GLN A 103 10.31 24.40 8.85
C GLN A 103 10.67 23.54 10.07
N VAL A 104 10.09 23.83 11.24
CA VAL A 104 10.49 23.24 12.53
C VAL A 104 9.31 22.51 13.16
N LEU A 105 9.50 21.23 13.49
CA LEU A 105 8.52 20.43 14.22
C LEU A 105 8.80 20.53 15.72
N LEU A 106 7.83 20.95 16.52
CA LEU A 106 8.01 21.21 17.95
C LEU A 106 7.28 20.21 18.86
N GLU A 107 5.95 20.17 18.76
CA GLU A 107 5.09 19.60 19.81
C GLU A 107 5.02 18.08 19.78
N ALA A 108 4.35 17.50 18.79
CA ALA A 108 4.16 16.07 18.61
C ALA A 108 4.63 15.65 17.21
N PRO A 109 4.89 14.35 16.95
CA PRO A 109 5.36 13.88 15.63
C PRO A 109 4.35 14.12 14.50
N THR A 110 3.09 14.40 14.85
CA THR A 110 1.97 14.71 13.95
C THR A 110 1.48 16.15 14.08
N ALA A 111 2.16 17.00 14.86
CA ALA A 111 1.80 18.41 15.01
C ALA A 111 2.05 19.20 13.72
N VAL A 112 1.41 20.37 13.60
CA VAL A 112 1.67 21.30 12.50
C VAL A 112 3.06 21.91 12.71
N PRO A 113 3.98 21.83 11.73
CA PRO A 113 5.30 22.45 11.87
C PRO A 113 5.17 23.98 11.87
N ARG A 114 6.02 24.65 12.65
CA ARG A 114 6.15 26.12 12.65
C ARG A 114 7.22 26.54 11.66
N TYR A 115 7.04 27.74 11.09
CA TYR A 115 7.91 28.26 10.05
C TYR A 115 8.58 29.54 10.52
N PHE A 116 9.86 29.70 10.19
CA PHE A 116 10.65 30.87 10.55
C PHE A 116 11.50 31.32 9.37
N SER A 117 11.56 32.62 9.11
CA SER A 117 12.42 33.19 8.07
C SER A 117 13.89 32.86 8.37
N ALA A 118 14.58 32.23 7.42
CA ALA A 118 16.02 32.00 7.54
C ALA A 118 16.85 33.25 7.21
N THR A 119 16.19 34.36 6.84
CA THR A 119 16.83 35.64 6.54
C THR A 119 16.72 36.62 7.71
N THR A 120 15.60 36.65 8.43
CA THR A 120 15.35 37.59 9.53
C THR A 120 15.21 36.93 10.90
N GLY A 121 15.00 35.61 10.94
CA GLY A 121 14.72 34.85 12.16
C GLY A 121 13.29 35.01 12.70
N LEU A 122 12.45 35.84 12.07
CA LEU A 122 11.07 36.05 12.51
C LEU A 122 10.17 34.84 12.21
N ALA A 123 9.25 34.52 13.13
CA ALA A 123 8.19 33.56 12.88
C ALA A 123 7.29 33.99 11.71
N LEU A 124 6.95 33.03 10.84
CA LEU A 124 5.96 33.21 9.78
C LEU A 124 4.53 32.97 10.32
N PRO A 125 3.48 33.39 9.58
CA PRO A 125 2.09 33.21 10.00
C PRO A 125 1.73 31.74 10.30
N ALA A 126 0.76 31.51 11.16
CA ALA A 126 0.28 30.15 11.49
C ALA A 126 -0.23 29.37 10.25
N SER A 127 -0.68 30.07 9.21
CA SER A 127 -1.09 29.50 7.93
C SER A 127 0.07 29.06 7.03
N ALA A 128 1.34 29.22 7.45
CA ALA A 128 2.50 28.95 6.60
C ALA A 128 2.57 27.49 6.12
N ASP A 129 2.21 26.51 6.97
CA ASP A 129 2.18 25.09 6.58
C ASP A 129 1.11 24.80 5.52
N GLN A 130 -0.09 25.37 5.69
CA GLN A 130 -1.17 25.29 4.70
C GLN A 130 -0.73 25.90 3.36
N GLN A 131 -0.15 27.10 3.39
CA GLN A 131 0.31 27.78 2.17
C GLN A 131 1.44 27.00 1.49
N TYR A 132 2.32 26.36 2.26
CA TYR A 132 3.34 25.48 1.69
C TYR A 132 2.74 24.21 1.09
N ALA A 133 1.72 23.63 1.72
CA ALA A 133 0.97 22.51 1.15
C ALA A 133 0.27 22.89 -0.16
N GLU A 134 -0.34 24.07 -0.24
CA GLU A 134 -0.91 24.61 -1.47
C GLU A 134 0.17 24.81 -2.55
N GLN A 135 1.34 25.36 -2.19
CA GLN A 135 2.48 25.50 -3.10
C GLN A 135 2.92 24.15 -3.67
N LEU A 136 2.99 23.10 -2.84
CA LEU A 136 3.31 21.73 -3.28
C LEU A 136 2.21 21.15 -4.19
N ALA A 137 0.94 21.29 -3.80
CA ALA A 137 -0.19 20.81 -4.61
C ALA A 137 -0.20 21.44 -6.01
N ARG A 138 0.04 22.75 -6.09
CA ARG A 138 0.16 23.48 -7.37
C ARG A 138 1.37 23.03 -8.17
N TYR A 139 2.49 22.74 -7.52
CA TYR A 139 3.66 22.19 -8.19
C TYR A 139 3.34 20.85 -8.87
N PHE A 140 2.72 19.90 -8.15
CA PHE A 140 2.38 18.59 -8.71
C PHE A 140 1.32 18.69 -9.81
N ALA A 141 0.29 19.53 -9.61
CA ALA A 141 -0.76 19.75 -10.59
C ALA A 141 -0.29 20.56 -11.83
N GLN A 142 0.81 21.31 -11.73
CA GLN A 142 1.21 22.36 -12.68
C GLN A 142 0.06 23.34 -12.96
N ASP A 143 -0.61 23.78 -11.89
CA ASP A 143 -1.75 24.69 -11.97
C ASP A 143 -1.62 25.84 -10.96
N THR A 144 -1.25 27.01 -11.47
CA THR A 144 -1.10 28.24 -10.68
C THR A 144 -2.36 29.09 -10.68
N THR A 145 -3.41 28.70 -11.42
CA THR A 145 -4.55 29.56 -11.75
C THR A 145 -5.85 29.15 -11.07
N ALA A 146 -6.10 27.84 -10.92
CA ALA A 146 -7.30 27.35 -10.27
C ALA A 146 -7.35 27.85 -8.81
N LYS A 147 -8.52 28.27 -8.36
CA LYS A 147 -8.74 28.63 -6.95
C LYS A 147 -8.60 27.37 -6.08
N VAL A 148 -8.17 27.53 -4.83
CA VAL A 148 -8.23 26.44 -3.86
C VAL A 148 -9.66 26.38 -3.33
N ALA A 149 -10.39 25.31 -3.65
CA ALA A 149 -11.76 25.11 -3.18
C ALA A 149 -11.78 24.73 -1.69
N SER A 150 -10.81 23.92 -1.24
CA SER A 150 -10.63 23.57 0.16
C SER A 150 -9.19 23.14 0.47
N ALA A 151 -8.72 23.43 1.67
CA ALA A 151 -7.47 22.93 2.23
C ALA A 151 -7.75 22.35 3.62
N GLU A 152 -7.60 21.03 3.77
CA GLU A 152 -7.90 20.31 5.01
C GLU A 152 -6.68 19.49 5.45
N ARG A 153 -6.36 19.52 6.74
CA ARG A 153 -5.28 18.71 7.30
C ARG A 153 -5.83 17.40 7.87
N LEU A 154 -5.46 16.28 7.27
CA LEU A 154 -5.85 14.94 7.70
C LEU A 154 -4.79 14.34 8.62
N THR A 155 -5.23 13.92 9.81
CA THR A 155 -4.43 13.18 10.80
C THR A 155 -4.90 11.73 11.00
N ALA A 156 -5.97 11.34 10.29
CA ALA A 156 -6.52 9.99 10.25
C ALA A 156 -6.95 9.65 8.81
N PHE A 157 -7.11 8.36 8.53
CA PHE A 157 -7.70 7.90 7.27
C PHE A 157 -9.22 7.96 7.32
N ASP A 158 -9.84 8.16 6.17
CA ASP A 158 -11.29 8.30 6.05
C ASP A 158 -11.86 7.52 4.85
N GLY A 159 -13.11 7.83 4.48
CA GLY A 159 -13.83 7.24 3.35
C GLY A 159 -13.20 7.52 1.98
N GLU A 160 -12.32 8.51 1.85
CA GLU A 160 -11.69 8.92 0.60
C GLU A 160 -10.17 8.71 0.60
N TYR A 161 -9.49 9.16 1.64
CA TYR A 161 -8.06 8.94 1.89
C TYR A 161 -7.87 7.68 2.74
N LYS A 162 -7.88 6.52 2.07
CA LYS A 162 -7.81 5.20 2.70
C LYS A 162 -6.41 4.86 3.24
N PHE A 163 -6.36 3.90 4.18
CA PHE A 163 -5.15 3.36 4.82
C PHE A 163 -4.05 2.93 3.81
N VAL A 164 -4.43 2.53 2.60
CA VAL A 164 -3.53 2.16 1.49
C VAL A 164 -2.51 3.26 1.12
N ASN A 165 -2.78 4.51 1.48
CA ASN A 165 -1.86 5.62 1.23
C ASN A 165 -0.73 5.71 2.26
N ARG A 166 -0.80 5.02 3.40
CA ARG A 166 0.28 4.85 4.42
C ARG A 166 0.91 6.11 5.03
N LEU A 167 0.53 7.30 4.58
CA LEU A 167 1.15 8.56 4.95
C LEU A 167 0.15 9.44 5.68
N LEU A 168 0.51 9.82 6.91
CA LEU A 168 -0.18 10.79 7.76
C LEU A 168 0.88 11.53 8.59
N PRO A 169 0.64 12.81 8.96
CA PRO A 169 -0.47 13.64 8.49
C PRO A 169 -0.26 14.10 7.04
N VAL A 170 -1.35 14.43 6.35
CA VAL A 170 -1.30 15.03 4.99
C VAL A 170 -2.27 16.19 4.88
N TRP A 171 -1.96 17.15 4.01
CA TRP A 171 -2.90 18.16 3.56
C TRP A 171 -3.64 17.66 2.33
N LYS A 172 -4.97 17.70 2.37
CA LYS A 172 -5.90 17.51 1.26
C LYS A 172 -6.19 18.87 0.64
N ILE A 173 -5.58 19.15 -0.51
CA ILE A 173 -5.76 20.40 -1.26
C ILE A 173 -6.65 20.11 -2.47
N THR A 174 -7.86 20.65 -2.49
CA THR A 174 -8.79 20.52 -3.62
C THR A 174 -8.74 21.80 -4.44
N LEU A 175 -8.44 21.65 -5.73
CA LEU A 175 -8.44 22.74 -6.69
C LEU A 175 -9.81 22.84 -7.35
N ASP A 176 -10.29 24.08 -7.53
CA ASP A 176 -11.53 24.38 -8.25
C ASP A 176 -11.33 24.18 -9.76
N ARG A 177 -11.40 22.92 -10.17
CA ARG A 177 -11.18 22.44 -11.53
C ARG A 177 -12.37 21.61 -12.00
N PRO A 178 -12.65 21.53 -13.31
CA PRO A 178 -13.74 20.70 -13.83
C PRO A 178 -13.64 19.22 -13.46
N ASP A 179 -12.42 18.70 -13.32
CA ASP A 179 -12.13 17.30 -12.92
C ASP A 179 -12.22 17.05 -11.40
N GLY A 180 -12.31 18.11 -10.59
CA GLY A 180 -12.31 18.05 -9.13
C GLY A 180 -11.00 17.52 -8.55
N LEU A 181 -9.86 17.86 -9.14
CA LEU A 181 -8.54 17.39 -8.70
C LEU A 181 -8.27 17.77 -7.23
N THR A 182 -8.01 16.75 -6.43
CA THR A 182 -7.54 16.84 -5.04
C THR A 182 -6.15 16.23 -4.95
N VAL A 183 -5.19 16.97 -4.41
CA VAL A 183 -3.81 16.53 -4.20
C VAL A 183 -3.56 16.41 -2.70
N TYR A 184 -3.03 15.25 -2.29
CA TYR A 184 -2.68 14.98 -0.89
C TYR A 184 -1.16 15.12 -0.73
N VAL A 185 -0.69 16.01 0.13
CA VAL A 185 0.73 16.29 0.31
C VAL A 185 1.17 16.22 1.77
N GLU A 186 2.35 15.66 2.02
CA GLU A 186 3.04 15.74 3.31
C GLU A 186 4.06 16.88 3.22
N THR A 187 3.91 17.94 4.03
CA THR A 187 4.78 19.12 3.98
C THR A 187 6.19 18.86 4.53
N MET A 188 6.37 17.81 5.33
CA MET A 188 7.63 17.40 5.94
C MET A 188 7.81 15.88 5.77
N PRO A 189 8.15 15.41 4.54
CA PRO A 189 9.35 15.80 3.81
C PRO A 189 9.12 16.52 2.48
N ALA A 190 7.97 17.16 2.25
CA ALA A 190 7.61 17.81 0.98
C ALA A 190 7.39 16.81 -0.17
N ARG A 191 6.44 15.88 0.00
CA ARG A 191 6.06 14.88 -1.02
C ARG A 191 4.56 14.81 -1.27
N MET A 192 4.16 14.33 -2.44
CA MET A 192 2.77 13.94 -2.69
C MET A 192 2.53 12.53 -2.13
N ALA A 193 1.43 12.33 -1.42
CA ALA A 193 0.99 11.01 -1.00
C ALA A 193 0.15 10.32 -2.08
N THR A 194 -0.83 11.04 -2.62
CA THR A 194 -1.69 10.61 -3.74
C THR A 194 -2.41 11.82 -4.33
N PHE A 195 -3.18 11.61 -5.39
CA PHE A 195 -4.10 12.59 -5.95
C PHE A 195 -5.34 11.89 -6.50
N ASN A 196 -6.50 12.51 -6.39
CA ASN A 196 -7.75 11.96 -6.89
C ASN A 196 -8.48 13.01 -7.72
N ASN A 197 -9.10 12.58 -8.82
CA ASN A 197 -10.16 13.32 -9.50
C ASN A 197 -11.50 12.62 -9.20
N ARG A 198 -12.62 13.21 -9.65
CA ARG A 198 -13.97 12.64 -9.41
C ARG A 198 -14.12 11.18 -9.87
N ALA A 199 -13.53 10.83 -11.01
CA ALA A 199 -13.58 9.48 -11.54
C ALA A 199 -12.85 8.47 -10.63
N ARG A 200 -11.63 8.80 -10.18
CA ARG A 200 -10.85 7.95 -9.26
C ARG A 200 -11.51 7.85 -7.89
N THR A 201 -12.04 8.94 -7.35
CA THR A 201 -12.78 8.91 -6.08
C THR A 201 -13.99 7.99 -6.18
N THR A 202 -14.75 8.06 -7.28
CA THR A 202 -15.91 7.17 -7.51
C THR A 202 -15.49 5.71 -7.58
N PHE A 203 -14.42 5.41 -8.32
CA PHE A 203 -13.89 4.05 -8.42
C PHE A 203 -13.44 3.50 -7.06
N ILE A 204 -12.70 4.29 -6.27
CA ILE A 204 -12.28 3.88 -4.93
C ILE A 204 -13.50 3.53 -4.07
N ARG A 205 -14.57 4.33 -4.12
CA ARG A 205 -15.82 4.04 -3.38
C ARG A 205 -16.49 2.74 -3.85
N VAL A 206 -16.61 2.53 -5.16
CA VAL A 206 -17.21 1.32 -5.73
C VAL A 206 -16.40 0.07 -5.37
N PHE A 207 -15.07 0.14 -5.50
CA PHE A 207 -14.18 -0.96 -5.14
C PHE A 207 -14.24 -1.25 -3.63
N ASP A 208 -14.27 -0.21 -2.79
CA ASP A 208 -14.35 -0.38 -1.35
C ASP A 208 -15.69 -1.02 -0.92
N LEU A 209 -16.80 -0.64 -1.58
CA LEU A 209 -18.12 -1.22 -1.32
C LEU A 209 -18.24 -2.66 -1.83
N LEU A 210 -17.85 -2.91 -3.09
CA LEU A 210 -18.15 -4.17 -3.79
C LEU A 210 -17.03 -5.21 -3.71
N HIS A 211 -15.78 -4.77 -3.49
CA HIS A 211 -14.63 -5.66 -3.36
C HIS A 211 -14.24 -5.87 -1.90
N ASN A 212 -14.01 -4.78 -1.17
CA ASN A 212 -13.59 -4.85 0.23
C ASN A 212 -14.77 -5.06 1.19
N TRP A 213 -16.00 -4.75 0.78
CA TRP A 213 -17.20 -4.81 1.63
C TRP A 213 -17.06 -3.98 2.91
N SER A 214 -16.51 -2.76 2.77
CA SER A 214 -16.27 -1.85 3.91
C SER A 214 -17.56 -1.47 4.67
N PHE A 215 -18.74 -1.61 4.05
CA PHE A 215 -20.00 -1.43 4.76
C PHE A 215 -20.19 -2.41 5.93
N LEU A 216 -19.58 -3.61 5.90
CA LEU A 216 -19.62 -4.55 7.04
C LEU A 216 -18.79 -4.06 8.23
N GLU A 217 -17.72 -3.29 8.00
CA GLU A 217 -16.97 -2.66 9.10
C GLU A 217 -17.85 -1.67 9.86
N LEU A 218 -18.74 -0.95 9.17
CA LEU A 218 -19.67 -0.02 9.81
C LEU A 218 -20.71 -0.73 10.68
N VAL A 219 -21.02 -1.99 10.38
CA VAL A 219 -22.02 -2.80 11.10
C VAL A 219 -21.42 -3.52 12.30
N GLY A 220 -20.23 -4.13 12.14
CA GLY A 220 -19.66 -5.03 13.16
C GLY A 220 -18.13 -4.95 13.32
N GLY A 221 -17.49 -3.94 12.75
CA GLY A 221 -16.03 -3.79 12.77
C GLY A 221 -15.27 -4.71 11.80
N ASN A 222 -13.95 -4.58 11.78
CA ASN A 222 -13.08 -5.29 10.83
C ASN A 222 -13.14 -6.82 11.00
N THR A 223 -13.15 -7.33 12.24
CA THR A 223 -13.24 -8.77 12.49
C THR A 223 -14.51 -9.38 11.90
N PHE A 224 -15.67 -8.73 12.08
CA PHE A 224 -16.94 -9.19 11.51
C PHE A 224 -16.89 -9.22 9.98
N ARG A 225 -16.36 -8.16 9.36
CA ARG A 225 -16.15 -8.12 7.90
C ARG A 225 -15.28 -9.29 7.44
N VAL A 226 -14.10 -9.46 8.06
CA VAL A 226 -13.12 -10.48 7.66
C VAL A 226 -13.70 -11.89 7.82
N VAL A 227 -14.32 -12.22 8.95
CA VAL A 227 -14.94 -13.54 9.17
C VAL A 227 -16.07 -13.81 8.17
N THR A 228 -16.90 -12.80 7.87
CA THR A 228 -17.97 -12.94 6.87
C THR A 228 -17.40 -13.23 5.48
N MET A 229 -16.38 -12.49 5.07
CA MET A 229 -15.71 -12.71 3.78
C MET A 229 -15.05 -14.10 3.70
N LEU A 230 -14.36 -14.54 4.77
CA LEU A 230 -13.77 -15.88 4.83
C LEU A 230 -14.83 -16.98 4.74
N GLY A 231 -15.98 -16.81 5.39
CA GLY A 231 -17.12 -17.72 5.28
C GLY A 231 -17.60 -17.84 3.83
N LEU A 232 -17.81 -16.71 3.15
CA LEU A 232 -18.25 -16.70 1.75
C LEU A 232 -17.22 -17.31 0.80
N LEU A 233 -15.93 -16.99 0.98
CA LEU A 233 -14.85 -17.58 0.18
C LEU A 233 -14.76 -19.11 0.38
N THR A 234 -14.98 -19.58 1.61
CA THR A 234 -15.06 -21.03 1.90
C THR A 234 -16.23 -21.69 1.18
N ILE A 235 -17.40 -21.04 1.15
CA ILE A 235 -18.57 -21.55 0.42
C ILE A 235 -18.32 -21.54 -1.10
N ILE A 236 -17.62 -20.55 -1.64
CA ILE A 236 -17.21 -20.51 -3.06
C ILE A 236 -16.27 -21.66 -3.39
N LEU A 237 -15.27 -21.92 -2.53
CA LEU A 237 -14.37 -23.06 -2.69
C LEU A 237 -15.15 -24.38 -2.65
N ALA A 238 -16.08 -24.54 -1.70
CA ALA A 238 -16.96 -25.71 -1.64
C ALA A 238 -17.86 -25.85 -2.88
N SER A 239 -18.38 -24.74 -3.42
CA SER A 239 -19.15 -24.70 -4.66
C SER A 239 -18.30 -25.17 -5.85
N THR A 240 -17.07 -24.68 -5.95
CA THR A 240 -16.11 -25.07 -6.99
C THR A 240 -15.77 -26.56 -6.92
N VAL A 241 -15.41 -27.06 -5.73
CA VAL A 241 -15.08 -28.48 -5.49
C VAL A 241 -16.29 -29.36 -5.77
N SER A 242 -17.48 -28.99 -5.32
CA SER A 242 -18.70 -29.77 -5.58
C SER A 242 -19.04 -29.83 -7.07
N GLY A 243 -18.82 -28.75 -7.83
CA GLY A 243 -18.96 -28.74 -9.29
C GLY A 243 -18.01 -29.73 -9.98
N LEU A 244 -16.72 -29.74 -9.58
CA LEU A 244 -15.72 -30.69 -10.08
C LEU A 244 -16.07 -32.14 -9.73
N VAL A 245 -16.50 -32.40 -8.50
CA VAL A 245 -16.94 -33.72 -8.01
C VAL A 245 -18.15 -34.22 -8.82
N ILE A 246 -19.18 -33.39 -8.99
CA ILE A 246 -20.35 -33.71 -9.83
C ILE A 246 -19.91 -34.10 -11.23
N TYR A 247 -19.04 -33.30 -11.83
CA TYR A 247 -18.55 -33.53 -13.19
C TYR A 247 -17.75 -34.84 -13.31
N GLY A 248 -16.77 -35.05 -12.43
CA GLY A 248 -15.92 -36.24 -12.44
C GLY A 248 -16.69 -37.55 -12.20
N PHE A 249 -17.59 -37.58 -11.21
CA PHE A 249 -18.35 -38.78 -10.90
C PHE A 249 -19.48 -39.08 -11.89
N MET A 250 -20.01 -38.06 -12.57
CA MET A 250 -21.21 -38.21 -13.40
C MET A 250 -20.97 -37.93 -14.88
N TRP A 251 -19.71 -37.79 -15.31
CA TRP A 251 -19.30 -37.60 -16.71
C TRP A 251 -20.08 -38.47 -17.70
N LYS A 252 -20.22 -39.78 -17.40
CA LYS A 252 -20.93 -40.74 -18.26
C LYS A 252 -22.43 -40.47 -18.38
N ARG A 253 -23.06 -39.86 -17.37
CA ARG A 253 -24.50 -39.50 -17.37
C ARG A 253 -24.78 -38.20 -18.14
N PHE A 254 -23.76 -37.36 -18.38
CA PHE A 254 -23.91 -36.09 -19.10
C PHE A 254 -23.74 -36.22 -20.62
N ARG A 255 -23.28 -37.38 -21.13
CA ARG A 255 -23.12 -37.64 -22.56
C ARG A 255 -24.42 -37.99 -23.30
N LYS A 256 -25.53 -38.22 -22.58
CA LYS A 256 -26.83 -38.55 -23.19
C LYS A 256 -27.80 -37.36 -23.08
N PRO A 257 -28.36 -36.83 -24.18
CA PRO A 257 -29.43 -35.84 -24.09
C PRO A 257 -30.63 -36.46 -23.37
N ARG A 258 -31.19 -35.74 -22.39
CA ARG A 258 -32.27 -36.25 -21.52
C ARG A 258 -33.60 -36.39 -22.27
N SER A 259 -33.83 -35.59 -23.31
CA SER A 259 -35.00 -35.61 -24.21
C SER A 259 -34.80 -34.55 -25.33
N ALA A 260 -35.46 -34.72 -26.48
CA ALA A 260 -35.51 -33.71 -27.55
C ALA A 260 -36.24 -32.41 -27.15
N GLN A 261 -36.99 -32.42 -26.03
CA GLN A 261 -37.75 -31.28 -25.50
C GLN A 261 -37.01 -30.49 -24.39
N ASP A 262 -35.71 -30.73 -24.16
CA ASP A 262 -34.96 -30.05 -23.08
C ASP A 262 -34.62 -28.58 -23.42
N GLN A 263 -35.53 -27.65 -23.10
CA GLN A 263 -35.35 -26.21 -23.34
C GLN A 263 -34.20 -25.55 -22.54
N VAL A 264 -33.69 -26.21 -21.49
CA VAL A 264 -32.60 -25.70 -20.64
C VAL A 264 -31.30 -26.50 -20.79
N GLY A 265 -31.26 -27.46 -21.72
CA GLY A 265 -30.11 -28.35 -21.91
C GLY A 265 -28.83 -27.60 -22.28
N TRP A 266 -28.94 -26.55 -23.08
CA TRP A 266 -27.83 -25.68 -23.47
C TRP A 266 -27.24 -24.93 -22.27
N LEU A 267 -28.08 -24.32 -21.41
CA LEU A 267 -27.63 -23.62 -20.20
C LEU A 267 -26.83 -24.56 -19.29
N ARG A 268 -27.33 -25.78 -19.07
CA ARG A 268 -26.64 -26.78 -18.26
C ARG A 268 -25.30 -27.19 -18.89
N LYS A 269 -25.24 -27.29 -20.22
CA LYS A 269 -24.01 -27.59 -20.97
C LYS A 269 -22.98 -26.48 -20.76
N TYR A 270 -23.33 -25.22 -21.01
CA TYR A 270 -22.39 -24.12 -20.90
C TYR A 270 -21.97 -23.83 -19.46
N HIS A 271 -22.90 -23.89 -18.49
CA HIS A 271 -22.53 -23.75 -17.07
C HIS A 271 -21.47 -24.78 -16.65
N ARG A 272 -21.60 -26.04 -17.10
CA ARG A 272 -20.58 -27.07 -16.84
C ARG A 272 -19.28 -26.82 -17.59
N GLN A 273 -19.34 -26.47 -18.87
CA GLN A 273 -18.13 -26.27 -19.69
C GLN A 273 -17.32 -25.06 -19.22
N VAL A 274 -17.97 -23.91 -19.04
CA VAL A 274 -17.34 -22.71 -18.49
C VAL A 274 -16.91 -22.96 -17.05
N GLY A 275 -17.76 -23.58 -16.23
CA GLY A 275 -17.43 -23.93 -14.85
C GLY A 275 -16.17 -24.79 -14.72
N LEU A 276 -16.00 -25.81 -15.58
CA LEU A 276 -14.77 -26.59 -15.62
C LEU A 276 -13.56 -25.75 -16.04
N ALA A 277 -13.72 -24.93 -17.09
CA ALA A 277 -12.65 -24.08 -17.58
C ALA A 277 -12.16 -23.07 -16.54
N VAL A 278 -13.06 -22.55 -15.71
CA VAL A 278 -12.75 -21.51 -14.69
C VAL A 278 -12.64 -22.06 -13.28
N ALA A 279 -12.78 -23.37 -13.06
CA ALA A 279 -12.70 -23.96 -11.73
C ALA A 279 -11.33 -23.73 -11.09
N PHE A 280 -10.26 -23.91 -11.88
CA PHE A 280 -8.90 -23.64 -11.42
C PHE A 280 -8.73 -22.17 -11.02
N VAL A 281 -9.17 -21.25 -11.88
CA VAL A 281 -9.15 -19.79 -11.62
C VAL A 281 -9.95 -19.42 -10.37
N THR A 282 -11.15 -19.99 -10.21
CA THR A 282 -12.00 -19.74 -9.05
C THR A 282 -11.32 -20.22 -7.77
N PHE A 283 -10.69 -21.39 -7.82
CA PHE A 283 -9.93 -21.94 -6.71
C PHE A 283 -8.73 -21.07 -6.34
N THR A 284 -7.93 -20.64 -7.34
CA THR A 284 -6.76 -19.79 -7.09
C THR A 284 -7.17 -18.41 -6.58
N PHE A 285 -8.19 -17.78 -7.15
CA PHE A 285 -8.67 -16.47 -6.71
C PHE A 285 -9.28 -16.53 -5.31
N ALA A 286 -10.18 -17.48 -5.04
CA ALA A 286 -10.84 -17.57 -3.75
C ALA A 286 -9.88 -18.01 -2.64
N GLY A 287 -8.97 -18.97 -2.92
CA GLY A 287 -7.99 -19.45 -1.95
C GLY A 287 -6.95 -18.39 -1.58
N SER A 288 -6.33 -17.74 -2.57
CA SER A 288 -5.38 -16.66 -2.31
C SER A 288 -6.05 -15.41 -1.72
N GLY A 289 -7.27 -15.08 -2.15
CA GLY A 289 -8.08 -14.01 -1.58
C GLY A 289 -8.45 -14.28 -0.12
N ALA A 290 -8.74 -15.53 0.25
CA ALA A 290 -8.99 -15.92 1.63
C ALA A 290 -7.73 -15.76 2.49
N PHE A 291 -6.56 -16.16 2.01
CA PHE A 291 -5.31 -15.94 2.73
C PHE A 291 -5.01 -14.43 2.91
N HIS A 292 -5.20 -13.63 1.86
CA HIS A 292 -5.05 -12.18 1.92
C HIS A 292 -5.97 -11.52 2.95
N VAL A 293 -7.24 -11.91 2.97
CA VAL A 293 -8.24 -11.38 3.89
C VAL A 293 -8.01 -11.88 5.32
N TYR A 294 -7.55 -13.11 5.51
CA TYR A 294 -7.22 -13.67 6.81
C TYR A 294 -6.16 -12.84 7.55
N LEU A 295 -5.08 -12.43 6.89
CA LEU A 295 -4.06 -11.59 7.52
C LEU A 295 -4.60 -10.23 7.99
N LYS A 296 -5.74 -9.75 7.46
CA LYS A 296 -6.38 -8.51 7.92
C LYS A 296 -7.06 -8.65 9.29
N LEU A 297 -7.10 -9.85 9.89
CA LEU A 297 -7.48 -10.01 11.31
C LEU A 297 -6.47 -9.34 12.25
N HIS A 298 -5.22 -9.18 11.80
CA HIS A 298 -4.17 -8.45 12.52
C HIS A 298 -3.97 -7.11 11.82
N PRO A 299 -4.55 -6.01 12.35
CA PRO A 299 -4.42 -4.70 11.73
C PRO A 299 -2.96 -4.28 11.69
N ASP A 300 -2.58 -3.69 10.57
CA ASP A 300 -1.26 -3.10 10.40
C ASP A 300 -1.15 -1.81 11.22
N ASP A 301 -0.31 -1.85 12.25
CA ASP A 301 -0.11 -0.81 13.25
C ASP A 301 1.14 0.03 12.97
N ARG A 302 1.72 -0.04 11.77
CA ARG A 302 3.03 0.57 11.46
C ARG A 302 3.14 2.05 11.80
N LEU A 303 2.02 2.79 11.75
CA LEU A 303 1.99 4.24 12.02
C LEU A 303 2.23 4.60 13.48
N ARG A 304 2.07 3.63 14.40
CA ARG A 304 2.39 3.81 15.82
C ARG A 304 3.91 3.96 16.03
N TYR A 305 4.72 3.30 15.20
CA TYR A 305 6.17 3.25 15.36
C TYR A 305 6.83 4.46 14.70
N GLN A 306 7.17 5.44 15.53
CA GLN A 306 7.83 6.67 15.14
C GLN A 306 8.78 7.12 16.25
N HIS A 307 10.01 7.53 15.88
CA HIS A 307 11.01 8.02 16.83
C HIS A 307 11.24 9.52 16.60
N ALA A 308 10.67 10.36 17.45
CA ALA A 308 10.78 11.80 17.27
C ALA A 308 10.96 12.48 18.64
N PRO A 309 12.09 12.26 19.32
CA PRO A 309 12.34 12.83 20.64
C PRO A 309 12.44 14.36 20.59
N ALA A 310 12.10 15.01 21.72
CA ALA A 310 12.27 16.45 21.85
C ALA A 310 13.74 16.77 22.16
N ILE A 311 14.44 17.33 21.19
CA ILE A 311 15.84 17.75 21.29
C ILE A 311 15.88 19.14 21.89
N ARG A 312 16.57 19.29 23.02
CA ARG A 312 16.75 20.59 23.68
C ARG A 312 17.76 21.42 22.91
N LEU A 313 17.55 22.73 22.88
CA LEU A 313 18.45 23.67 22.22
C LEU A 313 19.91 23.53 22.70
N GLY A 314 20.14 23.24 23.99
CA GLY A 314 21.48 23.03 24.55
C GLY A 314 22.21 21.78 24.04
N GLN A 315 21.51 20.84 23.38
CA GLN A 315 22.12 19.67 22.73
C GLN A 315 22.63 20.00 21.31
N LEU A 316 22.25 21.14 20.76
CA LEU A 316 22.78 21.68 19.51
C LEU A 316 23.95 22.62 19.84
N GLN A 317 25.11 22.09 20.21
CA GLN A 317 26.28 22.92 20.57
C GLN A 317 26.92 23.55 19.34
N VAL A 318 27.04 22.79 18.25
CA VAL A 318 27.45 23.29 16.94
C VAL A 318 26.19 23.61 16.12
N ASP A 319 26.11 24.83 15.59
CA ASP A 319 25.00 25.22 14.70
C ASP A 319 25.17 24.56 13.32
N LEU A 320 24.04 24.25 12.68
CA LEU A 320 24.00 23.74 11.32
C LEU A 320 24.85 24.58 10.35
N THR A 321 24.82 25.92 10.46
CA THR A 321 25.57 26.81 9.55
C THR A 321 27.08 26.78 9.78
N ALA A 322 27.54 26.24 10.92
CA ALA A 322 28.96 26.10 11.25
C ALA A 322 29.56 24.76 10.78
N LEU A 323 28.74 23.83 10.28
CA LEU A 323 29.22 22.57 9.73
C LEU A 323 30.02 22.80 8.43
N PRO A 324 31.05 21.98 8.14
CA PRO A 324 31.88 22.10 6.95
C PRO A 324 31.17 21.57 5.70
N LEU A 325 30.04 22.16 5.32
CA LEU A 325 29.16 21.69 4.24
C LEU A 325 29.43 22.44 2.93
N GLN A 326 29.43 21.69 1.83
CA GLN A 326 29.32 22.27 0.48
C GLN A 326 27.84 22.59 0.22
N TRP A 327 27.36 23.75 0.66
CA TRP A 327 25.94 24.13 0.60
C TRP A 327 25.28 24.00 -0.78
N LYS A 328 26.03 24.16 -1.87
CA LYS A 328 25.54 23.92 -3.24
C LYS A 328 25.12 22.46 -3.49
N LYS A 329 25.67 21.51 -2.75
CA LYS A 329 25.35 20.08 -2.79
C LYS A 329 24.38 19.65 -1.69
N VAL A 330 24.08 20.51 -0.71
CA VAL A 330 23.10 20.18 0.33
C VAL A 330 21.71 20.36 -0.26
N GLN A 331 20.86 19.34 -0.19
CA GLN A 331 19.46 19.39 -0.59
C GLN A 331 18.58 19.81 0.59
N ASN A 332 18.77 19.17 1.75
CA ASN A 332 17.99 19.43 2.95
C ASN A 332 18.75 18.96 4.20
N VAL A 333 18.15 19.19 5.36
CA VAL A 333 18.65 18.74 6.67
C VAL A 333 17.51 18.16 7.50
N ALA A 334 17.84 17.34 8.49
CA ALA A 334 16.94 16.87 9.53
C ALA A 334 17.73 16.59 10.83
N LEU A 335 17.03 16.27 11.90
CA LEU A 335 17.64 15.81 13.15
C LEU A 335 17.42 14.31 13.34
N ALA A 336 18.44 13.65 13.86
CA ALA A 336 18.39 12.29 14.37
C ALA A 336 18.88 12.27 15.80
N GLU A 337 18.24 11.45 16.63
CA GLU A 337 18.75 11.09 17.94
C GLU A 337 18.79 9.56 18.00
N PHE A 338 19.97 9.04 18.32
CA PHE A 338 20.18 7.62 18.55
C PHE A 338 21.45 7.44 19.35
N GLU A 339 21.52 6.34 20.11
CA GLU A 339 22.67 6.04 20.98
C GLU A 339 22.98 7.19 21.98
N GLY A 340 21.96 7.95 22.38
CA GLY A 340 22.07 9.06 23.34
C GLY A 340 22.72 10.33 22.79
N GLN A 341 22.93 10.42 21.47
CA GLN A 341 23.57 11.55 20.80
C GLN A 341 22.65 12.16 19.74
N VAL A 342 22.81 13.45 19.49
CA VAL A 342 22.05 14.20 18.49
C VAL A 342 22.93 14.45 17.26
N TYR A 343 22.38 14.19 16.08
CA TYR A 343 23.05 14.38 14.81
C TYR A 343 22.19 15.22 13.86
N TYR A 344 22.85 16.08 13.09
CA TYR A 344 22.28 16.63 11.87
C TYR A 344 22.40 15.59 10.76
N GLN A 345 21.25 15.17 10.22
CA GLN A 345 21.19 14.48 8.94
C GLN A 345 21.30 15.53 7.84
N VAL A 346 22.27 15.39 6.93
CA VAL A 346 22.47 16.29 5.79
C VAL A 346 22.25 15.50 4.51
N PHE A 347 21.12 15.76 3.85
CA PHE A 347 20.76 15.14 2.57
C PHE A 347 21.48 15.88 1.45
N GLN A 348 22.19 15.13 0.60
CA GLN A 348 22.95 15.70 -0.51
C GLN A 348 22.21 15.50 -1.84
N LEU A 349 22.42 16.44 -2.77
CA LEU A 349 22.00 16.28 -4.15
C LEU A 349 22.74 15.10 -4.80
N PRO A 350 22.09 14.40 -5.73
CA PRO A 350 22.75 13.33 -6.46
C PRO A 350 23.99 13.82 -7.22
N PRO A 351 25.02 12.98 -7.40
CA PRO A 351 26.29 13.37 -8.02
C PRO A 351 26.21 13.83 -9.49
N ASN A 352 25.16 13.41 -10.24
CA ASN A 352 25.03 13.70 -11.67
C ASN A 352 23.79 14.57 -11.97
N GLU A 353 23.98 15.64 -12.76
CA GLU A 353 22.95 16.58 -13.24
C GLU A 353 22.01 15.99 -14.31
N GLU A 354 22.00 14.67 -14.52
CA GLU A 354 20.97 14.08 -15.37
C GLU A 354 19.63 14.25 -14.66
N ALA A 355 18.85 15.21 -15.17
CA ALA A 355 17.51 15.48 -14.70
C ALA A 355 16.76 14.14 -14.47
N PRO A 356 15.94 14.02 -13.41
CA PRO A 356 15.14 12.83 -13.15
C PRO A 356 14.01 12.74 -14.19
N ASN A 357 14.37 12.49 -15.44
CA ASN A 357 13.52 12.00 -16.52
C ASN A 357 13.57 10.47 -16.57
N SER A 358 14.43 9.82 -15.76
CA SER A 358 14.30 8.38 -15.54
C SER A 358 13.10 8.14 -14.65
N SER A 359 11.97 7.84 -15.29
CA SER A 359 10.87 7.12 -14.68
C SER A 359 11.39 5.73 -14.25
N THR A 360 12.22 5.66 -13.22
CA THR A 360 12.51 4.39 -12.57
C THR A 360 11.18 3.92 -11.99
N ALA A 361 10.66 2.84 -12.57
CA ALA A 361 9.45 2.20 -12.09
C ALA A 361 9.62 1.90 -10.60
N GLY A 362 8.87 2.61 -9.75
CA GLY A 362 9.00 2.47 -8.30
C GLY A 362 9.49 3.70 -7.53
N GLY A 363 9.50 4.90 -8.12
CA GLY A 363 9.74 6.17 -7.41
C GLY A 363 8.85 6.43 -6.18
N SER A 364 9.41 6.90 -5.05
CA SER A 364 8.63 7.52 -3.96
C SER A 364 8.03 8.83 -4.44
N THR A 365 6.72 9.02 -4.27
CA THR A 365 5.88 10.11 -4.84
C THR A 365 6.20 11.52 -4.34
N GLY A 366 7.41 11.78 -3.82
CA GLY A 366 7.85 13.18 -3.73
C GLY A 366 9.12 13.51 -2.96
N GLN A 367 9.91 12.54 -2.53
CA GLN A 367 11.36 12.78 -2.42
C GLN A 367 12.01 12.00 -3.55
N PRO A 368 12.80 12.64 -4.44
CA PRO A 368 13.58 11.89 -5.41
C PRO A 368 14.50 10.98 -4.60
N ILE A 369 14.32 9.67 -4.80
CA ILE A 369 15.05 8.59 -4.12
C ILE A 369 16.54 8.93 -4.04
N GLU A 370 17.06 9.48 -5.13
CA GLU A 370 18.46 9.82 -5.37
C GLU A 370 19.02 10.85 -4.38
N ALA A 371 18.21 11.81 -3.91
CA ALA A 371 18.69 12.82 -2.97
C ALA A 371 18.75 12.32 -1.51
N VAL A 372 18.22 11.12 -1.25
CA VAL A 372 18.28 10.45 0.05
C VAL A 372 19.31 9.31 0.04
N LYS A 373 19.98 9.04 -1.09
CA LYS A 373 21.08 8.05 -1.18
C LYS A 373 22.38 8.52 -0.50
N ALA A 374 22.60 9.83 -0.44
CA ALA A 374 23.80 10.44 0.13
C ALA A 374 23.43 11.27 1.37
N VAL A 375 23.24 10.61 2.51
CA VAL A 375 22.98 11.29 3.79
C VAL A 375 24.20 11.20 4.69
N ALA A 376 24.79 12.35 4.97
CA ALA A 376 25.86 12.49 5.96
C ALA A 376 25.27 12.81 7.33
N TYR A 377 25.92 12.33 8.39
CA TYR A 377 25.50 12.57 9.77
C TYR A 377 26.61 13.35 10.48
N TYR A 378 26.29 14.52 11.02
CA TYR A 378 27.25 15.34 11.78
C TYR A 378 26.79 15.46 13.22
N SER A 379 27.69 15.20 14.17
CA SER A 379 27.40 15.39 15.60
C SER A 379 26.97 16.82 15.87
N ALA A 380 25.82 17.01 16.51
CA ALA A 380 25.37 18.34 16.91
C ALA A 380 26.18 18.88 18.11
N ALA A 381 26.93 18.03 18.81
CA ALA A 381 27.83 18.42 19.89
C ALA A 381 29.20 18.89 19.37
N THR A 382 29.78 18.18 18.40
CA THR A 382 31.19 18.41 17.97
C THR A 382 31.34 18.87 16.53
N GLY A 383 30.27 18.82 15.72
CA GLY A 383 30.33 19.12 14.29
C GLY A 383 31.09 18.09 13.45
N GLN A 384 31.55 16.99 14.06
CA GLN A 384 32.30 15.94 13.36
C GLN A 384 31.36 15.00 12.59
N LEU A 385 31.82 14.58 11.42
CA LEU A 385 31.13 13.56 10.61
C LEU A 385 31.12 12.22 11.37
N LEU A 386 29.98 11.56 11.39
CA LEU A 386 29.78 10.21 11.91
C LEU A 386 29.94 9.19 10.76
N PRO A 387 30.98 8.35 10.77
CA PRO A 387 31.10 7.24 9.83
C PRO A 387 29.91 6.29 9.96
N ASP A 388 29.42 5.80 8.81
CA ASP A 388 28.28 4.87 8.72
C ASP A 388 27.00 5.33 9.43
N GLY A 389 26.83 6.65 9.61
CA GLY A 389 25.72 7.22 10.37
C GLY A 389 24.34 6.78 9.87
N ALA A 390 24.17 6.64 8.55
CA ALA A 390 22.91 6.16 7.97
C ALA A 390 22.57 4.72 8.41
N THR A 391 23.54 3.81 8.35
CA THR A 391 23.38 2.41 8.77
C THR A 391 23.16 2.29 10.27
N ARG A 392 23.93 3.04 11.07
CA ARG A 392 23.79 3.04 12.54
C ARG A 392 22.43 3.57 12.98
N HIS A 393 22.01 4.71 12.44
CA HIS A 393 20.72 5.29 12.73
C HIS A 393 19.56 4.36 12.33
N ALA A 394 19.62 3.76 11.14
CA ALA A 394 18.60 2.82 10.69
C ALA A 394 18.49 1.58 11.59
N ARG A 395 19.63 1.00 12.01
CA ARG A 395 19.64 -0.12 12.96
C ARG A 395 19.09 0.28 14.31
N ALA A 396 19.44 1.46 14.82
CA ALA A 396 18.92 1.98 16.07
C ALA A 396 17.39 2.12 16.01
N LEU A 397 16.85 2.75 14.95
CA LEU A 397 15.40 2.87 14.73
C LEU A 397 14.72 1.50 14.67
N ALA A 398 15.25 0.57 13.87
CA ALA A 398 14.67 -0.76 13.73
C ALA A 398 14.68 -1.51 15.06
N ASN A 399 15.77 -1.41 15.84
CA ASN A 399 15.88 -2.03 17.15
C ASN A 399 14.86 -1.45 18.14
N THR A 400 14.70 -0.12 18.17
CA THR A 400 13.70 0.56 18.99
C THR A 400 12.30 0.06 18.64
N PHE A 401 11.93 0.03 17.36
CA PHE A 401 10.59 -0.41 16.94
C PHE A 401 10.36 -1.91 17.18
N LEU A 402 11.40 -2.74 17.01
CA LEU A 402 11.30 -4.17 17.32
C LEU A 402 11.07 -4.39 18.81
N GLN A 403 11.81 -3.68 19.67
CA GLN A 403 11.66 -3.74 21.13
C GLN A 403 10.28 -3.26 21.59
N GLU A 404 9.78 -2.16 21.02
CA GLU A 404 8.42 -1.66 21.28
C GLU A 404 7.34 -2.69 20.88
N ALA A 405 7.57 -3.41 19.79
CA ALA A 405 6.61 -4.39 19.26
C ALA A 405 6.66 -5.74 19.99
N SER A 406 7.84 -6.21 20.41
CA SER A 406 8.01 -7.49 21.09
C SER A 406 7.85 -7.40 22.61
N GLY A 407 8.07 -6.23 23.20
CA GLY A 407 8.13 -6.03 24.65
C GLY A 407 9.34 -6.68 25.32
N THR A 408 10.31 -7.21 24.54
CA THR A 408 11.48 -7.91 25.05
C THR A 408 12.72 -7.02 25.05
N ALA A 409 13.46 -7.00 26.16
CA ALA A 409 14.71 -6.23 26.25
C ALA A 409 15.84 -6.82 25.38
N THR A 410 15.83 -8.13 25.16
CA THR A 410 16.84 -8.81 24.33
C THR A 410 16.47 -8.70 22.86
N LEU A 411 17.35 -8.08 22.07
CA LEU A 411 17.20 -7.97 20.62
C LEU A 411 17.82 -9.21 19.94
N PRO A 412 17.13 -9.78 18.93
CA PRO A 412 17.72 -10.82 18.10
C PRO A 412 18.88 -10.27 17.25
N GLY A 413 19.78 -11.15 16.81
CA GLY A 413 20.85 -10.78 15.89
C GLY A 413 20.32 -10.24 14.56
N ILE A 414 21.09 -9.37 13.91
CA ILE A 414 20.78 -8.84 12.57
C ILE A 414 21.50 -9.68 11.52
N GLU A 415 20.75 -10.26 10.58
CA GLU A 415 21.25 -11.06 9.47
C GLU A 415 21.74 -10.17 8.32
N LYS A 416 20.95 -9.15 7.96
CA LYS A 416 21.23 -8.26 6.83
C LYS A 416 20.78 -6.83 7.10
N THR A 417 21.55 -5.86 6.65
CA THR A 417 21.14 -4.45 6.56
C THR A 417 21.39 -3.95 5.14
N GLU A 418 20.37 -3.37 4.51
CA GLU A 418 20.41 -3.03 3.08
C GLU A 418 19.58 -1.78 2.79
N LEU A 419 20.10 -0.88 1.97
CA LEU A 419 19.34 0.26 1.46
C LEU A 419 18.41 -0.20 0.35
N ILE A 420 17.13 0.12 0.47
CA ILE A 420 16.09 -0.14 -0.52
C ILE A 420 15.64 1.20 -1.08
N ASP A 421 15.90 1.38 -2.36
CA ASP A 421 15.73 2.66 -3.05
C ASP A 421 14.63 2.60 -4.13
N HIS A 422 14.07 1.43 -4.42
CA HIS A 422 12.95 1.26 -5.32
C HIS A 422 11.97 0.21 -4.77
N PHE A 423 10.77 0.18 -5.32
CA PHE A 423 9.75 -0.79 -4.92
C PHE A 423 9.90 -2.09 -5.73
N GLU A 424 10.22 -3.17 -5.04
CA GLU A 424 10.33 -4.50 -5.65
C GLU A 424 10.11 -5.62 -4.62
N GLY A 425 9.86 -6.84 -5.12
CA GLY A 425 9.76 -8.04 -4.31
C GLY A 425 8.82 -7.90 -3.10
N GLU A 426 9.36 -8.18 -1.91
CA GLU A 426 8.65 -8.06 -0.63
C GLU A 426 8.33 -6.61 -0.21
N TYR A 427 9.05 -5.61 -0.76
CA TYR A 427 8.81 -4.19 -0.46
C TYR A 427 8.15 -3.47 -1.65
N GLY A 428 6.90 -3.82 -1.92
CA GLY A 428 6.14 -3.25 -3.04
C GLY A 428 5.69 -1.78 -2.85
N PHE A 429 5.20 -1.18 -3.94
CA PHE A 429 4.73 0.22 -4.02
C PHE A 429 3.64 0.62 -3.03
N ILE A 430 3.01 -0.37 -2.40
CA ILE A 430 1.99 -0.19 -1.38
C ILE A 430 2.52 0.47 -0.10
N ASN A 431 3.84 0.42 0.12
CA ASN A 431 4.48 0.94 1.34
C ASN A 431 4.74 2.46 1.29
N LYS A 432 4.72 3.07 0.10
CA LYS A 432 4.73 4.53 -0.16
C LYS A 432 5.95 5.33 0.32
N ARG A 433 6.87 4.74 1.07
CA ARG A 433 8.09 5.38 1.57
C ARG A 433 9.31 4.84 0.82
N LEU A 434 10.12 5.73 0.26
CA LEU A 434 11.47 5.42 -0.20
C LEU A 434 12.36 6.67 -0.05
N PRO A 435 13.68 6.46 0.06
CA PRO A 435 14.30 5.16 0.33
C PRO A 435 14.06 4.72 1.77
N VAL A 436 14.21 3.43 2.01
CA VAL A 436 14.14 2.82 3.34
C VAL A 436 15.33 1.92 3.55
N VAL A 437 15.68 1.65 4.81
CA VAL A 437 16.68 0.65 5.14
C VAL A 437 15.98 -0.59 5.63
N LYS A 438 16.25 -1.72 4.97
CA LYS A 438 15.85 -3.06 5.37
C LYS A 438 16.79 -3.54 6.47
N VAL A 439 16.23 -3.97 7.60
CA VAL A 439 16.93 -4.62 8.70
C VAL A 439 16.28 -5.98 8.93
N ALA A 440 16.96 -7.05 8.51
CA ALA A 440 16.49 -8.43 8.65
C ALA A 440 17.06 -9.06 9.92
N TYR A 441 16.19 -9.62 10.76
CA TYR A 441 16.55 -10.19 12.05
C TYR A 441 16.55 -11.72 12.03
N CYS A 442 17.45 -12.32 12.83
CA CYS A 442 17.54 -13.75 13.11
C CYS A 442 16.43 -14.19 14.08
N THR A 443 15.18 -14.16 13.61
CA THR A 443 13.99 -14.61 14.35
C THR A 443 13.39 -15.86 13.70
N PRO A 444 12.61 -16.67 14.44
CA PRO A 444 11.92 -17.84 13.86
C PRO A 444 10.99 -17.47 12.68
N THR A 445 10.38 -16.28 12.72
CA THR A 445 9.47 -15.77 11.66
C THR A 445 10.19 -14.95 10.59
N LYS A 446 11.53 -14.84 10.64
CA LYS A 446 12.37 -14.01 9.75
C LYS A 446 11.85 -12.57 9.64
N THR A 447 11.50 -11.98 10.79
CA THR A 447 11.04 -10.58 10.89
C THR A 447 12.05 -9.65 10.22
N THR A 448 11.54 -8.81 9.33
CA THR A 448 12.29 -7.77 8.62
C THR A 448 11.57 -6.45 8.80
N LEU A 449 12.29 -5.44 9.27
CA LEU A 449 11.79 -4.08 9.39
C LEU A 449 12.37 -3.21 8.28
N TYR A 450 11.50 -2.40 7.69
CA TYR A 450 11.89 -1.33 6.77
C TYR A 450 11.67 -0.02 7.48
N VAL A 451 12.74 0.74 7.70
CA VAL A 451 12.66 2.05 8.37
C VAL A 451 12.99 3.16 7.38
N GLU A 452 12.32 4.31 7.48
CA GLU A 452 12.63 5.52 6.72
C GLU A 452 13.39 6.50 7.63
N PRO A 453 14.74 6.53 7.61
CA PRO A 453 15.52 7.37 8.53
C PRO A 453 15.27 8.87 8.33
N ALA A 454 14.80 9.29 7.15
CA ALA A 454 14.51 10.69 6.86
C ALA A 454 13.29 11.25 7.61
N THR A 455 12.40 10.37 8.07
CA THR A 455 11.20 10.74 8.85
C THR A 455 11.13 10.02 10.19
N ASN A 456 12.12 9.19 10.52
CA ASN A 456 12.20 8.36 11.71
C ASN A 456 10.97 7.48 11.93
N ARG A 457 10.45 6.85 10.86
CA ARG A 457 9.23 6.05 10.89
C ARG A 457 9.45 4.63 10.42
N LEU A 458 8.66 3.71 10.97
CA LEU A 458 8.53 2.37 10.40
C LEU A 458 7.75 2.46 9.09
N ALA A 459 8.34 1.91 8.03
CA ALA A 459 7.74 1.87 6.71
C ALA A 459 7.01 0.55 6.45
N ALA A 460 7.55 -0.58 6.92
CA ALA A 460 6.87 -1.87 6.91
C ALA A 460 7.51 -2.84 7.92
N ARG A 461 6.72 -3.78 8.42
CA ARG A 461 7.17 -5.00 9.09
C ARG A 461 6.73 -6.18 8.23
N VAL A 462 7.65 -7.11 7.97
CA VAL A 462 7.41 -8.28 7.11
C VAL A 462 7.91 -9.54 7.81
N GLU A 463 7.04 -10.52 7.95
CA GLU A 463 7.32 -11.85 8.49
C GLU A 463 7.01 -12.94 7.46
N ASN A 464 7.35 -14.20 7.78
CA ASN A 464 7.12 -15.32 6.88
C ASN A 464 5.65 -15.44 6.40
N ALA A 465 4.68 -15.18 7.28
CA ALA A 465 3.26 -15.19 6.90
C ALA A 465 2.96 -14.17 5.80
N ASP A 466 3.47 -12.94 5.93
CA ASP A 466 3.32 -11.87 4.93
C ASP A 466 3.99 -12.24 3.60
N ARG A 467 5.14 -12.92 3.65
CA ARG A 467 5.85 -13.37 2.43
C ARG A 467 5.06 -14.42 1.67
N TYR A 468 4.56 -15.44 2.38
CA TYR A 468 3.77 -16.49 1.76
C TYR A 468 2.43 -15.97 1.24
N GLU A 469 1.79 -15.06 1.98
CA GLU A 469 0.57 -14.40 1.53
C GLU A 469 0.84 -13.54 0.29
N GLY A 470 1.84 -12.67 0.34
CA GLY A 470 2.20 -11.79 -0.77
C GLY A 470 2.54 -12.58 -2.03
N LEU A 471 3.28 -13.69 -1.91
CA LEU A 471 3.57 -14.60 -3.02
C LEU A 471 2.29 -15.23 -3.57
N SER A 472 1.45 -15.81 -2.71
CA SER A 472 0.18 -16.41 -3.08
C SER A 472 -0.71 -15.41 -3.82
N PHE A 473 -0.90 -14.22 -3.26
CA PHE A 473 -1.76 -13.20 -3.82
C PHE A 473 -1.20 -12.64 -5.14
N ALA A 474 0.12 -12.37 -5.21
CA ALA A 474 0.74 -11.89 -6.43
C ALA A 474 0.65 -12.89 -7.58
N PHE A 475 0.93 -14.17 -7.34
CA PHE A 475 0.96 -15.18 -8.40
C PHE A 475 -0.42 -15.75 -8.73
N LEU A 476 -1.25 -16.03 -7.72
CA LEU A 476 -2.52 -16.75 -7.90
C LEU A 476 -3.72 -15.82 -8.11
N HIS A 477 -3.71 -14.63 -7.49
CA HIS A 477 -4.81 -13.66 -7.60
C HIS A 477 -4.56 -12.60 -8.67
N LYS A 478 -3.31 -12.11 -8.76
CA LYS A 478 -2.93 -11.01 -9.66
C LYS A 478 -2.16 -11.46 -10.91
N PHE A 479 -1.86 -12.76 -11.03
CA PHE A 479 -1.10 -13.34 -12.14
C PHE A 479 0.21 -12.62 -12.45
N HIS A 480 0.92 -12.14 -11.42
CA HIS A 480 2.12 -11.32 -11.59
C HIS A 480 3.18 -11.96 -12.52
N PHE A 481 3.31 -13.30 -12.48
CA PHE A 481 4.19 -14.08 -13.36
C PHE A 481 3.91 -13.90 -14.87
N ILE A 482 2.66 -13.65 -15.26
CA ILE A 482 2.33 -13.33 -16.66
C ILE A 482 2.90 -11.96 -17.01
N GLY A 483 2.85 -11.01 -16.07
CA GLY A 483 3.39 -9.67 -16.26
C GLY A 483 4.90 -9.66 -16.46
N THR A 484 5.62 -10.56 -15.78
CA THR A 484 7.07 -10.69 -15.92
C THR A 484 7.49 -11.35 -17.23
N VAL A 485 6.68 -12.25 -17.78
CA VAL A 485 7.00 -13.00 -19.02
C VAL A 485 6.45 -12.33 -20.28
N ALA A 486 5.23 -11.81 -20.22
CA ALA A 486 4.47 -11.33 -21.39
C ALA A 486 4.06 -9.86 -21.30
N GLY A 487 4.49 -9.14 -20.26
CA GLY A 487 4.19 -7.72 -20.07
C GLY A 487 2.87 -7.44 -19.34
N LYS A 488 2.76 -6.21 -18.83
CA LYS A 488 1.66 -5.77 -17.95
C LYS A 488 0.29 -5.86 -18.61
N ASP A 489 0.17 -5.45 -19.87
CA ASP A 489 -1.12 -5.40 -20.57
C ASP A 489 -1.69 -6.81 -20.80
N VAL A 490 -0.83 -7.77 -21.16
CA VAL A 490 -1.22 -9.18 -21.33
C VAL A 490 -1.67 -9.77 -20.00
N ARG A 491 -0.93 -9.53 -18.93
CA ARG A 491 -1.35 -9.95 -17.58
C ARG A 491 -2.73 -9.41 -17.25
N ASP A 492 -2.93 -8.11 -17.39
CA ASP A 492 -4.16 -7.44 -17.01
C ASP A 492 -5.35 -7.95 -17.85
N MET A 493 -5.15 -8.18 -19.15
CA MET A 493 -6.13 -8.81 -20.03
C MET A 493 -6.46 -10.25 -19.60
N VAL A 494 -5.47 -11.08 -19.28
CA VAL A 494 -5.69 -12.47 -18.84
C VAL A 494 -6.43 -12.51 -17.51
N THR A 495 -6.06 -11.65 -16.56
CA THR A 495 -6.77 -11.51 -15.27
C THR A 495 -8.22 -11.08 -15.49
N MET A 496 -8.48 -10.13 -16.40
CA MET A 496 -9.84 -9.71 -16.73
C MET A 496 -10.65 -10.84 -17.39
N LEU A 497 -10.09 -11.54 -18.38
CA LEU A 497 -10.77 -12.68 -19.02
C LEU A 497 -11.09 -13.79 -18.01
N SER A 498 -10.20 -14.01 -17.05
CA SER A 498 -10.39 -14.96 -15.96
C SER A 498 -11.55 -14.55 -15.05
N ALA A 499 -11.59 -13.29 -14.61
CA ALA A 499 -12.71 -12.74 -13.83
C ALA A 499 -14.04 -12.77 -14.61
N LEU A 500 -14.01 -12.48 -15.91
CA LEU A 500 -15.18 -12.54 -16.79
C LEU A 500 -15.71 -13.97 -16.93
N GLY A 501 -14.82 -14.97 -17.02
CA GLY A 501 -15.22 -16.38 -17.03
C GLY A 501 -15.92 -16.80 -15.74
N VAL A 502 -15.40 -16.36 -14.59
CA VAL A 502 -16.03 -16.59 -13.27
C VAL A 502 -17.39 -15.88 -13.19
N LEU A 503 -17.50 -14.66 -13.72
CA LEU A 503 -18.79 -13.95 -13.82
C LEU A 503 -19.79 -14.72 -14.71
N ALA A 504 -19.33 -15.20 -15.87
CA ALA A 504 -20.18 -15.92 -16.83
C ALA A 504 -20.75 -17.22 -16.24
N VAL A 505 -19.95 -18.04 -15.54
CA VAL A 505 -20.46 -19.26 -14.91
C VAL A 505 -21.49 -18.94 -13.81
N SER A 506 -21.29 -17.86 -13.06
CA SER A 506 -22.21 -17.39 -12.02
C SER A 506 -23.54 -16.92 -12.60
N LEU A 507 -23.52 -16.14 -13.69
CA LEU A 507 -24.72 -15.71 -14.41
C LEU A 507 -25.48 -16.88 -15.04
N LEU A 508 -24.76 -17.84 -15.65
CA LEU A 508 -25.35 -19.07 -16.18
C LEU A 508 -26.00 -19.91 -15.06
N GLY A 509 -25.34 -19.99 -13.90
CA GLY A 509 -25.87 -20.70 -12.72
C GLY A 509 -27.14 -20.04 -12.17
N LEU A 510 -27.15 -18.71 -12.07
CA LEU A 510 -28.33 -17.94 -11.67
C LEU A 510 -29.49 -18.14 -12.63
N TRP A 511 -29.22 -18.06 -13.93
CA TRP A 511 -30.25 -18.23 -14.96
C TRP A 511 -30.82 -19.65 -14.95
N LEU A 512 -29.97 -20.67 -14.78
CA LEU A 512 -30.40 -22.04 -14.57
C LEU A 512 -31.31 -22.17 -13.37
N PHE A 513 -30.97 -21.55 -12.24
CA PHE A 513 -31.78 -21.57 -11.03
C PHE A 513 -33.18 -20.98 -11.24
N VAL A 514 -33.27 -19.86 -11.97
CA VAL A 514 -34.56 -19.20 -12.26
C VAL A 514 -35.42 -20.02 -13.23
N LYS A 515 -34.81 -20.70 -14.21
CA LYS A 515 -35.53 -21.48 -15.23
C LYS A 515 -35.90 -22.90 -14.79
N VAL A 516 -35.15 -23.47 -13.86
CA VAL A 516 -35.40 -24.81 -13.31
C VAL A 516 -35.99 -24.63 -11.92
N LYS A 517 -37.32 -24.51 -11.83
CA LYS A 517 -38.04 -24.49 -10.54
C LYS A 517 -37.74 -25.77 -9.76
#